data_AF-A0A1H6HR50-F1
#
_entry.id   AF-A0A1H6HR50-F1
#
_cell.length_a   1.000
_cell.length_b   1.000
_cell.length_c   1.000
_cell.angle_alpha   90.00
_cell.angle_beta   90.00
_cell.angle_gamma   90.00
#
_symmetry.space_group_name_H-M   'P 1'
#
loop_
_entity.id
_entity.type
_entity.pdbx_description
1 polymer ?
#
loop_
_entity_poly.entity_id
_entity_poly.type
_entity_poly.pdbx_seq_one_letter_code
_entity_poly.pdbx_strand_id
1 'polypeptide(L)'
;MVDIGVIHRAVDRPVISVSFEASPGLEPALREQFEGGALAARLATYRSLPDRRGTTAPFVRAVGIDPDRAADIVREVTVDDDDRPEPVRVAKRAARAFRRFAAEQQ
;
A
#
# COMPACT_ATOMS: atom_id res chain seq x y z
N MET A 1 -8.22 -5.42 -3.33
CA MET A 1 -7.95 -3.99 -3.08
C MET A 1 -8.08 -3.75 -1.59
N VAL A 2 -7.31 -2.83 -1.04
CA VAL A 2 -7.31 -2.53 0.40
C VAL A 2 -7.77 -1.09 0.59
N ASP A 3 -8.82 -0.90 1.39
CA ASP A 3 -9.31 0.43 1.77
C ASP A 3 -8.62 0.88 3.07
N ILE A 4 -7.69 1.82 2.95
CA ILE A 4 -6.91 2.29 4.11
C ILE A 4 -7.77 3.10 5.10
N GLY A 5 -8.87 3.72 4.65
CA GLY A 5 -9.81 4.42 5.51
C GLY A 5 -10.61 3.47 6.39
N VAL A 6 -11.00 2.31 5.85
CA VAL A 6 -11.58 1.21 6.65
C VAL A 6 -10.58 0.69 7.68
N ILE A 7 -9.32 0.46 7.28
CA ILE A 7 -8.29 0.01 8.23
C ILE A 7 -8.11 1.04 9.34
N HIS A 8 -7.96 2.32 9.01
CA HIS A 8 -7.77 3.40 9.99
C HIS A 8 -8.86 3.40 11.05
N ARG A 9 -10.14 3.29 10.65
CA ARG A 9 -11.26 3.18 11.58
C ARG A 9 -11.22 1.91 12.43
N ALA A 10 -10.79 0.79 11.85
CA ALA A 10 -10.74 -0.49 12.55
C ALA A 10 -9.60 -0.58 13.57
N VAL A 11 -8.45 0.06 13.29
CA VAL A 11 -7.27 0.00 14.16
C VAL A 11 -7.11 1.22 15.06
N ASP A 12 -7.95 2.25 14.88
CA ASP A 12 -7.89 3.54 15.58
C ASP A 12 -6.48 4.18 15.59
N ARG A 13 -5.76 4.03 14.47
CA ARG A 13 -4.38 4.50 14.29
C ARG A 13 -4.16 4.99 12.87
N PRO A 14 -3.19 5.90 12.64
CA PRO A 14 -2.82 6.29 11.29
C PRO A 14 -2.41 5.10 10.42
N VAL A 15 -2.76 5.15 9.13
CA VAL A 15 -2.41 4.11 8.15
C VAL A 15 -1.67 4.77 7.01
N ILE A 16 -0.48 4.22 6.71
CA ILE A 16 0.40 4.68 5.64
C ILE A 16 0.54 3.54 4.62
N SER A 17 0.13 3.79 3.38
CA SER A 17 0.34 2.89 2.25
C SER A 17 1.53 3.36 1.44
N VAL A 18 2.49 2.46 1.20
CA VAL A 18 3.74 2.76 0.48
C VAL A 18 3.82 1.92 -0.79
N SER A 19 4.15 2.56 -1.91
CA SER A 19 4.42 1.89 -3.19
C SER A 19 5.76 2.33 -3.75
N PHE A 20 6.44 1.44 -4.47
CA PHE A 20 7.83 1.63 -4.89
C PHE A 20 7.97 1.78 -6.40
N GLU A 21 6.85 1.81 -7.12
CA GLU A 21 6.82 1.88 -8.58
C GLU A 21 5.93 3.04 -9.02
N ALA A 22 6.42 3.78 -10.02
CA ALA A 22 5.57 4.73 -10.72
C ALA A 22 4.43 3.95 -11.37
N SER A 23 3.21 4.46 -11.27
CA SER A 23 2.04 3.78 -11.82
C SER A 23 1.09 4.82 -12.39
N PRO A 24 0.53 4.59 -13.60
CA PRO A 24 -0.50 5.45 -14.18
C PRO A 24 -1.83 5.39 -13.41
N GLY A 25 -1.90 4.59 -12.35
CA GLY A 25 -3.09 4.34 -11.56
C GLY A 25 -3.71 2.99 -11.90
N LEU A 26 -4.54 2.49 -10.99
CA LEU A 26 -5.11 1.14 -11.10
C LEU A 26 -6.38 1.11 -11.96
N GLU A 27 -6.95 2.26 -12.30
CA GLU A 27 -8.23 2.35 -13.00
C GLU A 27 -8.31 1.56 -14.32
N PRO A 28 -7.31 1.62 -15.24
CA PRO A 28 -7.36 0.85 -16.48
C PRO A 28 -7.37 -0.67 -16.22
N ALA A 29 -6.45 -1.15 -15.37
CA ALA A 29 -6.37 -2.55 -15.00
C ALA A 29 -7.63 -3.04 -14.28
N LEU A 30 -8.28 -2.19 -13.48
CA LEU A 30 -9.56 -2.53 -12.85
C LEU A 30 -10.66 -2.74 -13.89
N ARG A 31 -10.76 -1.87 -14.90
CA ARG A 31 -11.76 -1.99 -15.97
C ARG A 31 -11.51 -3.19 -16.88
N GLU A 32 -10.26 -3.60 -17.05
CA GLU A 32 -9.91 -4.78 -17.83
C GLU A 32 -10.27 -6.09 -17.11
N GLN A 33 -10.09 -6.15 -15.79
CA GLN A 33 -10.18 -7.40 -15.03
C GLN A 33 -11.52 -7.62 -14.33
N PHE A 34 -12.40 -6.62 -14.28
CA PHE A 34 -13.66 -6.68 -13.53
C PHE A 34 -14.80 -6.02 -14.28
N GLU A 35 -16.03 -6.47 -14.01
CA GLU A 35 -17.26 -5.96 -14.62
C GLU A 35 -18.37 -5.74 -13.58
N GLY A 36 -19.43 -5.05 -13.98
CA GLY A 36 -20.66 -4.87 -13.19
C GLY A 36 -20.42 -4.28 -11.80
N GLY A 37 -21.15 -4.78 -10.80
CA GLY A 37 -21.06 -4.32 -9.42
C GLY A 37 -19.67 -4.51 -8.79
N ALA A 38 -18.93 -5.56 -9.20
CA ALA A 38 -17.59 -5.84 -8.69
C ALA A 38 -16.57 -4.79 -9.15
N LEU A 39 -16.70 -4.31 -10.39
CA LEU A 39 -15.93 -3.18 -10.92
C LEU A 39 -16.31 -1.88 -10.21
N ALA A 40 -17.61 -1.60 -10.10
CA ALA A 40 -18.11 -0.37 -9.49
C ALA A 40 -17.60 -0.21 -8.05
N ALA A 41 -17.67 -1.26 -7.23
CA ALA A 41 -17.18 -1.25 -5.85
C ALA A 41 -15.66 -0.99 -5.78
N ARG A 42 -14.87 -1.65 -6.64
CA ARG A 42 -13.41 -1.45 -6.69
C ARG A 42 -13.03 -0.04 -7.13
N LEU A 43 -13.69 0.51 -8.14
CA LEU A 43 -13.44 1.89 -8.57
C LEU A 43 -13.83 2.89 -7.47
N ALA A 44 -14.94 2.66 -6.77
CA ALA A 44 -15.34 3.50 -5.64
C ALA A 44 -14.27 3.49 -4.54
N THR A 45 -13.78 2.31 -4.12
CA THR A 45 -12.68 2.21 -3.15
C THR A 45 -11.40 2.86 -3.66
N TYR A 46 -11.03 2.68 -4.93
CA TYR A 46 -9.81 3.26 -5.46
C TYR A 46 -9.87 4.80 -5.51
N ARG A 47 -11.04 5.36 -5.88
CA ARG A 47 -11.27 6.81 -5.96
C ARG A 47 -11.41 7.49 -4.61
N SER A 48 -11.81 6.75 -3.56
CA SER A 48 -11.86 7.30 -2.20
C SER A 48 -10.48 7.40 -1.54
N LEU A 49 -9.44 6.83 -2.14
CA LEU A 49 -8.09 6.89 -1.59
C LEU A 49 -7.53 8.33 -1.66
N PRO A 50 -6.93 8.84 -0.57
CA PRO A 50 -6.26 10.15 -0.56
C PRO A 50 -5.15 10.23 -1.60
N ASP A 51 -4.85 11.44 -2.08
CA ASP A 51 -3.82 11.67 -3.10
C ASP A 51 -2.49 10.98 -2.77
N ARG A 52 -1.87 10.46 -3.83
CA ARG A 52 -0.55 9.84 -3.75
C ARG A 52 0.51 10.93 -3.79
N ARG A 53 1.34 10.99 -2.75
CA ARG A 53 2.49 11.92 -2.62
C ARG A 53 3.79 11.25 -3.06
N GLY A 54 4.77 12.08 -3.47
CA GLY A 54 6.10 11.67 -3.91
C GLY A 54 6.31 11.89 -5.42
N THR A 55 7.44 12.48 -5.78
CA THR A 55 7.89 12.65 -7.18
C THR A 55 8.73 11.46 -7.64
N THR A 56 9.42 10.79 -6.71
CA THR A 56 10.13 9.53 -6.90
C THR A 56 9.71 8.54 -5.81
N ALA A 57 10.00 7.25 -6.02
CA ALA A 57 9.72 6.23 -5.02
C ALA A 57 10.52 6.50 -3.72
N PRO A 58 9.95 6.19 -2.54
CA PRO A 58 8.61 5.61 -2.33
C PRO A 58 7.47 6.64 -2.45
N PHE A 59 6.35 6.21 -3.04
CA PHE A 59 5.12 6.98 -3.08
C PHE A 59 4.19 6.62 -1.92
N VAL A 60 3.59 7.63 -1.30
CA VAL A 60 2.84 7.49 -0.04
C VAL A 60 1.38 7.93 -0.20
N ARG A 61 0.47 7.16 0.40
CA ARG A 61 -0.89 7.60 0.74
C ARG A 61 -1.09 7.44 2.24
N ALA A 62 -1.79 8.38 2.88
CA ALA A 62 -1.96 8.36 4.32
C ALA A 62 -3.38 8.78 4.73
N VAL A 63 -3.86 8.20 5.83
CA VAL A 63 -5.11 8.58 6.52
C VAL A 63 -4.86 8.67 8.02
N GLY A 64 -5.54 9.61 8.69
CA GLY A 64 -5.38 9.84 10.12
C GLY A 64 -4.06 10.52 10.51
N ILE A 65 -3.29 11.02 9.54
CA ILE A 65 -2.03 11.75 9.74
C ILE A 65 -1.81 12.73 8.58
N ASP A 66 -1.09 13.80 8.85
CA ASP A 66 -0.62 14.71 7.82
C ASP A 66 0.23 13.95 6.76
N PRO A 67 -0.02 14.14 5.45
CA PRO A 67 0.70 13.43 4.40
C PRO A 67 2.20 13.69 4.36
N ASP A 68 2.65 14.88 4.72
CA ASP A 68 4.08 15.22 4.71
C ASP A 68 4.77 14.58 5.91
N ARG A 69 4.13 14.59 7.10
CA ARG A 69 4.59 13.81 8.26
C ARG A 69 4.62 12.30 7.97
N ALA A 70 3.66 11.77 7.23
CA ALA A 70 3.66 10.37 6.83
C ALA A 70 4.86 10.03 5.93
N ALA A 71 5.22 10.92 5.01
CA ALA A 71 6.39 10.76 4.17
C ALA A 71 7.69 10.85 5.00
N ASP A 72 7.75 11.73 6.01
CA ASP A 72 8.88 11.82 6.93
C ASP A 72 9.06 10.52 7.73
N ILE A 73 7.98 9.97 8.29
CA ILE A 73 8.03 8.68 9.01
C ILE A 73 8.56 7.58 8.10
N VAL A 74 8.06 7.48 6.85
CA VAL A 74 8.53 6.49 5.88
C VAL A 74 10.02 6.64 5.64
N ARG A 75 10.54 7.87 5.51
CA ARG A 75 11.98 8.14 5.38
C ARG A 75 12.76 7.76 6.64
N GLU A 76 12.29 8.15 7.83
CA GLU A 76 12.90 7.84 9.13
C GLU A 76 13.04 6.33 9.38
N VAL A 77 12.05 5.53 8.95
CA VAL A 77 12.08 4.07 9.14
C VAL A 77 12.67 3.29 7.95
N THR A 78 13.21 4.00 6.96
CA THR A 78 13.97 3.41 5.86
C THR A 78 15.45 3.51 6.20
N VAL A 79 16.13 2.37 6.33
CA VAL A 79 17.54 2.31 6.71
C VAL A 79 18.40 2.45 5.46
N ASP A 80 19.47 3.24 5.54
CA ASP A 80 20.37 3.57 4.42
C ASP A 80 21.01 2.29 3.85
N ASP A 81 20.43 1.79 2.74
CA ASP A 81 20.88 0.78 1.76
C ASP A 81 19.69 0.04 1.11
N ASP A 82 18.44 0.18 1.62
CA ASP A 82 17.23 -0.44 1.04
C ASP A 82 16.16 0.62 0.73
N ASP A 83 15.49 0.51 -0.42
CA ASP A 83 14.41 1.44 -0.81
C ASP A 83 13.12 1.26 0.01
N ARG A 84 13.06 0.28 0.93
CA ARG A 84 11.86 -0.09 1.68
C ARG A 84 11.98 0.20 3.18
N PRO A 85 10.91 0.72 3.81
CA PRO A 85 10.80 0.79 5.26
C PRO A 85 11.08 -0.57 5.92
N GLU A 86 11.85 -0.53 7.01
CA GLU A 86 12.25 -1.69 7.82
C GLU A 86 11.05 -2.63 8.12
N PRO A 87 9.88 -2.14 8.59
CA PRO A 87 8.75 -3.03 8.90
C PRO A 87 8.20 -3.76 7.67
N VAL A 88 8.17 -3.07 6.52
CA VAL A 88 7.71 -3.66 5.24
C VAL A 88 8.71 -4.70 4.75
N ARG A 89 10.01 -4.43 4.91
CA ARG A 89 11.09 -5.36 4.56
C ARG A 89 10.98 -6.66 5.38
N VAL A 90 10.76 -6.56 6.69
CA VAL A 90 10.57 -7.72 7.58
C VAL A 90 9.32 -8.51 7.19
N ALA A 91 8.17 -7.84 7.04
CA ALA A 91 6.92 -8.49 6.65
C ALA A 91 7.05 -9.23 5.30
N LYS A 92 7.71 -8.61 4.31
CA LYS A 92 7.99 -9.23 3.00
C LYS A 92 8.85 -10.49 3.13
N ARG A 93 9.92 -10.45 3.94
CA ARG A 93 10.80 -11.61 4.17
C ARG A 93 10.03 -12.76 4.85
N ALA A 94 9.27 -12.45 5.90
CA ALA A 94 8.45 -13.44 6.60
C ALA A 94 7.41 -14.10 5.67
N ALA A 95 6.65 -13.29 4.92
CA ALA A 95 5.65 -13.81 3.98
C ALA A 95 6.26 -14.70 2.89
N ARG A 96 7.43 -14.34 2.36
CA ARG A 96 8.16 -15.16 1.37
C ARG A 96 8.65 -16.47 1.96
N ALA A 97 9.22 -16.45 3.16
CA ALA A 97 9.69 -17.66 3.84
C ALA A 97 8.52 -18.63 4.09
N PHE A 98 7.40 -18.11 4.59
CA PHE A 98 6.19 -18.91 4.81
C PHE A 98 5.65 -19.52 3.52
N ARG A 99 5.57 -18.75 2.42
CA ARG A 99 5.11 -19.27 1.13
C ARG A 99 5.98 -20.42 0.60
N ARG A 100 7.31 -20.30 0.74
CA ARG A 100 8.24 -21.36 0.33
C ARG A 100 8.02 -22.62 1.16
N PHE A 101 7.99 -22.48 2.49
CA PHE A 101 7.71 -23.59 3.39
C PHE A 101 6.38 -24.27 3.07
N ALA A 102 5.29 -23.51 2.90
CA ALA A 102 3.98 -24.08 2.58
C ALA A 102 3.92 -24.81 1.22
N ALA A 103 4.79 -24.47 0.27
CA ALA A 103 4.90 -25.15 -1.02
C ALA A 103 5.72 -26.44 -0.93
N GLU A 104 6.69 -26.53 -0.01
CA GLU A 104 7.49 -27.74 0.24
C GLU A 104 6.69 -28.82 0.99
N GLN A 105 5.60 -28.43 1.67
CA GLN A 105 4.74 -29.32 2.47
C GLN A 105 3.53 -29.87 1.69
N GLN A 106 3.44 -29.60 0.37
CA GLN A 106 2.42 -30.10 -0.55
C GLN A 106 3.05 -31.10 -1.52
#